data_AF-A0A2N4XJI7-F1
#
_entry.id   AF-A0A2N4XJI7-F1
#
_cell.length_a   1.000
_cell.length_b   1.000
_cell.length_c   1.000
_cell.angle_alpha   90.00
_cell.angle_beta   90.00
_cell.angle_gamma   90.00
#
_symmetry.space_group_name_H-M   'P 1'
#
loop_
_entity.id
_entity.type
_entity.pdbx_description
1 polymer ?
#
loop_
_entity_poly.entity_id
_entity_poly.type
_entity_poly.pdbx_seq_one_letter_code
_entity_poly.pdbx_strand_id
1 'polypeptide(L)'
;MTEKNTGGSPLAPAHQLLNELIGAFWSASIQHQTHLALISALGLTNLSNQMQAHISDEPLTLKTLTDRLLDIGGTPDFTIAQPRIGHTLRSILEADLQVQEAGLPVLNQAIETLVALRDATTRRLIEDVLVGEEAHLSWLKNELSLLDRMGESLYLSVRVSATTA
;
A
#
# COMPACT_ATOMS: atom_id res chain seq x y z
N MET A 1 20.97 -43.12 16.10
CA MET A 1 20.70 -41.75 16.58
C MET A 1 20.67 -40.85 15.37
N THR A 2 19.50 -40.67 14.77
CA THR A 2 19.28 -39.64 13.75
C THR A 2 18.74 -38.42 14.49
N GLU A 3 19.58 -37.40 14.63
CA GLU A 3 19.15 -36.11 15.16
C GLU A 3 18.02 -35.57 14.28
N LYS A 4 16.84 -35.40 14.87
CA LYS A 4 15.80 -34.57 14.28
C LYS A 4 16.36 -33.15 14.28
N ASN A 5 16.79 -32.68 13.13
CA ASN A 5 17.06 -31.27 12.91
C ASN A 5 15.74 -30.51 13.10
N THR A 6 15.50 -30.00 14.31
CA THR A 6 14.38 -29.11 14.65
C THR A 6 14.71 -27.65 14.34
N GLY A 7 15.72 -27.39 13.51
CA GLY A 7 15.99 -26.06 12.99
C GLY A 7 14.90 -25.67 12.00
N GLY A 8 14.04 -24.72 12.38
CA GLY A 8 13.09 -24.10 11.46
C GLY A 8 13.82 -23.59 10.21
N SER A 9 13.10 -23.50 9.08
CA SER A 9 13.66 -22.97 7.83
C SER A 9 14.40 -21.66 8.10
N PRO A 10 15.64 -21.47 7.60
CA PRO A 10 16.36 -20.19 7.76
C PRO A 10 15.61 -19.01 7.11
N LEU A 11 14.62 -19.31 6.26
CA LEU A 11 13.74 -18.33 5.62
C LEU A 11 12.41 -18.11 6.36
N ALA A 12 12.17 -18.78 7.49
CA ALA A 12 10.95 -18.58 8.28
C ALA A 12 10.68 -17.10 8.63
N PRO A 13 11.69 -16.27 8.97
CA PRO A 13 11.47 -14.84 9.16
C PRO A 13 11.03 -14.11 7.87
N ALA A 14 11.54 -14.50 6.70
CA ALA A 14 11.11 -13.94 5.41
C ALA A 14 9.69 -14.37 5.05
N HIS A 15 9.29 -15.61 5.39
CA HIS A 15 7.93 -16.10 5.20
C HIS A 15 6.92 -15.31 6.04
N GLN A 16 7.25 -15.06 7.31
CA GLN A 16 6.41 -14.26 8.20
C GLN A 16 6.27 -12.83 7.69
N LEU A 17 7.39 -12.19 7.36
CA LEU A 17 7.43 -10.84 6.80
C LEU A 17 6.55 -10.71 5.55
N LEU A 18 6.67 -11.65 4.60
CA LEU A 18 5.86 -11.61 3.38
C LEU A 18 4.38 -11.79 3.67
N ASN A 19 3.99 -12.69 4.60
CA ASN A 19 2.59 -12.83 5.00
C ASN A 19 2.05 -11.54 5.65
N GLU A 20 2.82 -10.91 6.54
CA GLU A 20 2.44 -9.64 7.15
C GLU A 20 2.23 -8.54 6.10
N LEU A 21 3.16 -8.41 5.14
CA LEU A 21 3.03 -7.46 4.04
C LEU A 21 1.83 -7.77 3.15
N ILE A 22 1.61 -9.03 2.76
CA ILE A 22 0.47 -9.41 1.91
C ILE A 22 -0.85 -9.05 2.60
N GLY A 23 -1.00 -9.34 3.90
CA GLY A 23 -2.18 -8.97 4.67
C GLY A 23 -2.41 -7.45 4.73
N ALA A 24 -1.34 -6.68 4.93
CA ALA A 24 -1.38 -5.22 4.94
C ALA A 24 -1.79 -4.64 3.57
N PHE A 25 -1.18 -5.13 2.48
CA PHE A 25 -1.51 -4.71 1.12
C PHE A 25 -2.94 -5.06 0.72
N TRP A 26 -3.48 -6.21 1.16
CA TRP A 26 -4.89 -6.53 0.93
C TRP A 26 -5.82 -5.53 1.64
N SER A 27 -5.53 -5.20 2.90
CA SER A 27 -6.31 -4.23 3.67
C SER A 27 -6.27 -2.85 3.02
N ALA A 28 -5.07 -2.38 2.63
CA ALA A 28 -4.85 -1.13 1.92
C ALA A 28 -5.61 -1.10 0.59
N SER A 29 -5.50 -2.16 -0.21
CA SER A 29 -6.13 -2.20 -1.53
C SER A 29 -7.66 -2.17 -1.45
N ILE A 30 -8.26 -2.86 -0.48
CA ILE A 30 -9.71 -2.75 -0.24
C ILE A 30 -10.10 -1.30 0.10
N GLN A 31 -9.32 -0.63 0.96
CA GLN A 31 -9.56 0.76 1.35
C GLN A 31 -9.45 1.71 0.15
N HIS A 32 -8.32 1.67 -0.56
CA HIS A 32 -8.03 2.55 -1.68
C HIS A 32 -9.03 2.39 -2.82
N GLN A 33 -9.40 1.15 -3.18
CA GLN A 33 -10.41 0.90 -4.22
C GLN A 33 -11.79 1.42 -3.81
N THR A 34 -12.14 1.27 -2.53
CA THR A 34 -13.41 1.81 -1.99
C THR A 34 -13.40 3.34 -2.04
N HIS A 35 -12.32 3.97 -1.62
CA HIS A 35 -12.16 5.42 -1.64
C HIS A 35 -12.12 5.98 -3.06
N LEU A 36 -11.46 5.32 -4.00
CA LEU A 36 -11.51 5.68 -5.42
C LEU A 36 -12.95 5.71 -5.94
N ALA A 37 -13.76 4.71 -5.61
CA ALA A 37 -15.16 4.67 -6.00
C ALA A 37 -15.97 5.81 -5.37
N LEU A 38 -15.74 6.11 -4.08
CA LEU A 38 -16.39 7.23 -3.39
C LEU A 38 -16.00 8.59 -4.00
N ILE A 39 -14.71 8.83 -4.24
CA ILE A 39 -14.21 10.05 -4.88
C ILE A 39 -14.81 10.20 -6.28
N SER A 40 -14.87 9.10 -7.05
CA SER A 40 -15.46 9.10 -8.39
C SER A 40 -16.95 9.43 -8.36
N ALA A 41 -17.70 8.91 -7.38
CA ALA A 41 -19.12 9.21 -7.19
C ALA A 41 -19.39 10.69 -6.84
N LEU A 42 -18.41 11.39 -6.25
CA LEU A 42 -18.47 12.84 -6.02
C LEU A 42 -18.22 13.67 -7.30
N GLY A 43 -17.88 13.04 -8.42
CA GLY A 43 -17.60 13.72 -9.69
C GLY A 43 -16.21 14.39 -9.76
N LEU A 44 -15.31 14.09 -8.81
CA LEU A 44 -13.95 14.66 -8.74
C LEU A 44 -12.98 13.94 -9.67
N THR A 45 -13.27 13.97 -10.96
CA THR A 45 -12.60 13.13 -11.98
C THR A 45 -11.09 13.31 -12.07
N ASN A 46 -10.55 14.52 -11.86
CA ASN A 46 -9.09 14.69 -11.86
C ASN A 46 -8.46 14.03 -10.63
N LEU A 47 -9.13 14.10 -9.47
CA LEU A 47 -8.64 13.47 -8.24
C LEU A 47 -8.74 11.95 -8.32
N SER A 48 -9.87 11.41 -8.80
CA SER A 48 -10.04 9.97 -8.96
C SER A 48 -9.04 9.38 -9.97
N ASN A 49 -8.74 10.08 -11.07
CA ASN A 49 -7.73 9.65 -12.03
C ASN A 49 -6.32 9.60 -11.41
N GLN A 50 -5.97 10.56 -10.56
CA GLN A 50 -4.69 10.56 -9.85
C GLN A 50 -4.63 9.43 -8.82
N MET A 51 -5.67 9.24 -8.02
CA MET A 51 -5.79 8.10 -7.09
C MET A 51 -5.65 6.77 -7.86
N GLN A 52 -6.37 6.62 -8.97
CA GLN A 52 -6.31 5.42 -9.81
C GLN A 52 -4.88 5.13 -10.31
N ALA A 53 -4.12 6.16 -10.68
CA ALA A 53 -2.75 6.01 -11.11
C ALA A 53 -1.80 5.62 -9.96
N HIS A 54 -2.03 6.13 -8.75
CA HIS A 54 -1.23 5.75 -7.58
C HIS A 54 -1.47 4.32 -7.12
N ILE A 55 -2.66 3.77 -7.36
CA ILE A 55 -3.05 2.43 -6.88
C ILE A 55 -3.08 1.37 -8.00
N SER A 56 -2.68 1.72 -9.23
CA SER A 56 -2.79 0.82 -10.38
C SER A 56 -1.95 -0.45 -10.25
N ASP A 57 -0.84 -0.34 -9.51
CA ASP A 57 0.17 -1.40 -9.41
C ASP A 57 -0.07 -2.32 -8.20
N GLU A 58 -1.05 -2.03 -7.35
CA GLU A 58 -1.35 -2.84 -6.17
C GLU A 58 -1.73 -4.30 -6.48
N PRO A 59 -2.59 -4.59 -7.49
CA PRO A 59 -2.91 -5.98 -7.81
C PRO A 59 -1.69 -6.77 -8.25
N LEU A 60 -0.77 -6.13 -8.98
CA LEU A 60 0.49 -6.73 -9.38
C LEU A 60 1.40 -6.94 -8.16
N THR A 61 1.52 -5.94 -7.29
CA THR A 61 2.30 -6.03 -6.04
C THR A 61 1.83 -7.19 -5.17
N LEU A 62 0.53 -7.32 -4.92
CA LEU A 62 -0.07 -8.43 -4.18
C LEU A 62 0.27 -9.79 -4.79
N LYS A 63 0.15 -9.90 -6.11
CA LYS A 63 0.51 -11.13 -6.82
C LYS A 63 2.01 -11.42 -6.66
N THR A 64 2.87 -10.45 -6.88
CA THR A 64 4.32 -10.59 -6.84
C THR A 64 4.83 -10.96 -5.45
N LEU A 65 4.26 -10.39 -4.38
CA LEU A 65 4.57 -10.79 -2.99
C LEU A 65 4.13 -12.22 -2.70
N THR A 66 2.93 -12.61 -3.15
CA THR A 66 2.39 -13.96 -2.95
C THR A 66 3.20 -15.00 -3.73
N ASP A 67 3.52 -14.73 -5.00
CA ASP A 67 4.39 -15.57 -5.81
C ASP A 67 5.76 -15.72 -5.11
N ARG A 68 6.35 -14.62 -4.63
CA ARG A 68 7.64 -14.65 -3.95
C ARG A 68 7.60 -15.53 -2.69
N LEU A 69 6.55 -15.45 -1.89
CA LEU A 69 6.35 -16.29 -0.70
C LEU A 69 6.36 -17.78 -1.07
N LEU A 70 5.63 -18.16 -2.13
CA LEU A 70 5.55 -19.53 -2.62
C LEU A 70 6.89 -20.02 -3.20
N ASP A 71 7.58 -19.17 -3.96
CA ASP A 71 8.88 -19.48 -4.58
C ASP A 71 9.95 -19.82 -3.55
N ILE A 72 9.89 -19.22 -2.35
CA ILE A 72 10.81 -19.50 -1.25
C ILE A 72 10.29 -20.57 -0.26
N GLY A 73 9.26 -21.32 -0.67
CA GLY A 73 8.71 -22.45 0.07
C GLY A 73 7.84 -22.08 1.28
N GLY A 74 7.34 -20.85 1.33
CA GLY A 74 6.35 -20.41 2.32
C GLY A 74 4.93 -20.81 1.92
N THR A 75 4.01 -20.69 2.87
CA THR A 75 2.58 -20.91 2.65
C THR A 75 1.83 -19.61 2.98
N PRO A 76 0.82 -19.22 2.19
CA PRO A 76 -0.08 -18.12 2.55
C PRO A 76 -0.80 -18.40 3.87
N ASP A 77 -0.53 -17.57 4.87
CA ASP A 77 -1.13 -17.60 6.21
C ASP A 77 -1.15 -16.17 6.77
N PHE A 78 -1.87 -15.30 6.07
CA PHE A 78 -2.01 -13.89 6.42
C PHE A 78 -3.44 -13.57 6.88
N THR A 79 -3.57 -12.54 7.69
CA THR A 79 -4.86 -11.97 8.09
C THR A 79 -5.06 -10.62 7.41
N ILE A 80 -6.30 -10.32 7.05
CA ILE A 80 -6.66 -9.04 6.44
C ILE A 80 -7.34 -8.20 7.51
N ALA A 81 -6.72 -7.08 7.87
CA ALA A 81 -7.30 -6.13 8.81
C ALA A 81 -8.50 -5.39 8.18
N GLN A 82 -9.46 -4.98 9.01
CA GLN A 82 -10.59 -4.19 8.54
C GLN A 82 -10.12 -2.81 8.03
N PRO A 83 -10.52 -2.40 6.81
CA PRO A 83 -10.14 -1.10 6.25
C PRO A 83 -10.85 0.04 6.99
N ARG A 84 -10.25 1.24 6.95
CA ARG A 84 -10.81 2.47 7.53
C ARG A 84 -11.44 3.31 6.44
N ILE A 85 -12.77 3.22 6.31
CA ILE A 85 -13.49 3.92 5.24
C ILE A 85 -13.89 5.33 5.70
N GLY A 86 -13.37 6.34 5.00
CA GLY A 86 -13.77 7.74 5.14
C GLY A 86 -15.12 8.02 4.51
N HIS A 87 -15.82 9.04 5.01
CA HIS A 87 -17.17 9.44 4.56
C HIS A 87 -17.24 10.89 4.06
N THR A 88 -16.13 11.62 4.17
CA THR A 88 -15.92 12.95 3.60
C THR A 88 -14.62 12.90 2.81
N LEU A 89 -14.43 13.82 1.86
CA LEU A 89 -13.20 13.86 1.08
C LEU A 89 -11.94 13.95 1.96
N ARG A 90 -11.99 14.80 3.00
CA ARG A 90 -10.90 14.91 3.97
C ARG A 90 -10.62 13.58 4.67
N SER A 91 -11.65 12.95 5.24
CA SER A 91 -11.46 11.69 5.98
C SER A 91 -11.01 10.53 5.09
N ILE A 92 -11.38 10.54 3.80
CA ILE A 92 -10.84 9.61 2.80
C ILE A 92 -9.33 9.80 2.66
N LEU A 93 -8.88 11.02 2.35
CA LEU A 93 -7.46 11.31 2.15
C LEU A 93 -6.62 11.09 3.41
N GLU A 94 -7.16 11.41 4.59
CA GLU A 94 -6.49 11.18 5.88
C GLU A 94 -6.39 9.69 6.23
N ALA A 95 -7.42 8.89 5.92
CA ALA A 95 -7.39 7.46 6.13
C ALA A 95 -6.35 6.77 5.23
N ASP A 96 -6.24 7.18 3.97
CA ASP A 96 -5.22 6.66 3.05
C ASP A 96 -3.83 7.15 3.44
N LEU A 97 -3.70 8.41 3.88
CA LEU A 97 -2.43 8.93 4.39
C LEU A 97 -1.92 8.10 5.57
N GLN A 98 -2.81 7.73 6.49
CA GLN A 98 -2.45 6.93 7.65
C GLN A 98 -1.97 5.53 7.27
N VAL A 99 -2.51 4.92 6.21
CA VAL A 99 -2.02 3.64 5.68
C VAL A 99 -0.57 3.81 5.22
N GLN A 100 -0.29 4.85 4.44
CA GLN A 100 1.05 5.14 3.92
C GLN A 100 2.06 5.44 5.05
N GLU A 101 1.68 6.30 6.01
CA GLU A 101 2.53 6.65 7.16
C GLU A 101 2.86 5.46 8.06
N ALA A 102 1.93 4.50 8.19
CA ALA A 102 2.16 3.27 8.94
C ALA A 102 2.95 2.22 8.15
N GLY A 103 2.78 2.15 6.83
CA GLY A 103 3.41 1.15 5.97
C GLY A 103 4.88 1.41 5.69
N LEU A 104 5.26 2.68 5.49
CA LEU A 104 6.64 3.09 5.16
C LEU A 104 7.70 2.60 6.16
N PRO A 105 7.54 2.77 7.49
CA PRO A 105 8.48 2.20 8.45
C PRO A 105 8.55 0.67 8.40
N VAL A 106 7.41 -0.01 8.15
CA VAL A 106 7.34 -1.47 8.06
C VAL A 106 8.12 -1.97 6.85
N LEU A 107 7.99 -1.32 5.70
CA LEU A 107 8.75 -1.67 4.48
C LEU A 107 10.26 -1.46 4.68
N ASN A 108 10.67 -0.37 5.33
CA ASN A 108 12.08 -0.14 5.65
C ASN A 108 12.62 -1.22 6.61
N GLN A 109 11.87 -1.57 7.66
CA GLN A 109 12.27 -2.64 8.58
C GLN A 109 12.32 -4.00 7.88
N ALA A 110 11.43 -4.25 6.93
CA ALA A 110 11.43 -5.45 6.10
C ALA A 110 12.70 -5.52 5.25
N ILE A 111 13.11 -4.42 4.62
CA ILE A 111 14.37 -4.34 3.86
C ILE A 111 15.58 -4.67 4.74
N GLU A 112 15.67 -4.10 5.94
CA GLU A 112 16.75 -4.41 6.90
C GLU A 112 16.79 -5.89 7.27
N THR A 113 15.61 -6.48 7.52
CA THR A 113 15.47 -7.91 7.83
C THR A 113 16.01 -8.75 6.68
N LEU A 114 15.65 -8.41 5.43
CA LEU A 114 16.07 -9.14 4.24
C LEU A 114 17.57 -9.00 3.96
N VAL A 115 18.18 -7.85 4.30
CA VAL A 115 19.64 -7.66 4.30
C VAL A 115 20.31 -8.62 5.29
N ALA A 116 19.81 -8.71 6.52
CA ALA A 116 20.35 -9.61 7.54
C ALA A 116 20.25 -11.09 7.13
N LEU A 117 19.16 -11.46 6.44
CA LEU A 117 18.94 -12.81 5.90
C LEU A 117 19.72 -13.09 4.61
N ARG A 118 20.40 -12.07 4.04
CA ARG A 118 21.07 -12.12 2.73
C ARG A 118 20.12 -12.51 1.57
N ASP A 119 18.83 -12.19 1.70
CA ASP A 119 17.84 -12.40 0.65
C ASP A 119 17.76 -11.18 -0.28
N ALA A 120 18.71 -11.11 -1.21
CA ALA A 120 18.84 -9.98 -2.12
C ALA A 120 17.64 -9.83 -3.08
N THR A 121 16.99 -10.93 -3.45
CA THR A 121 15.88 -10.93 -4.42
C THR A 121 14.60 -10.39 -3.78
N THR A 122 14.24 -10.87 -2.58
CA THR A 122 13.08 -10.32 -1.87
C THR A 122 13.34 -8.88 -1.48
N ARG A 123 14.55 -8.54 -1.03
CA ARG A 123 14.92 -7.15 -0.68
C ARG A 123 14.63 -6.19 -1.84
N ARG A 124 15.10 -6.51 -3.05
CA ARG A 124 14.88 -5.67 -4.24
C ARG A 124 13.40 -5.50 -4.55
N LEU A 125 12.62 -6.56 -4.42
CA LEU A 125 11.16 -6.51 -4.61
C LEU A 125 10.52 -5.51 -3.63
N ILE A 126 10.89 -5.55 -2.35
CA ILE A 126 10.35 -4.62 -1.34
C ILE A 126 10.86 -3.19 -1.58
N GLU A 127 12.08 -3.00 -2.08
CA GLU A 127 12.60 -1.68 -2.48
C GLU A 127 11.79 -1.07 -3.63
N ASP A 128 11.43 -1.88 -4.64
CA ASP A 128 10.59 -1.42 -5.75
C ASP A 128 9.19 -1.00 -5.27
N VAL A 129 8.61 -1.76 -4.33
CA VAL A 129 7.33 -1.41 -3.69
C VAL A 129 7.43 -0.12 -2.89
N LEU A 130 8.50 0.04 -2.09
CA LEU A 130 8.73 1.23 -1.26
C LEU A 130 8.71 2.53 -2.08
N VAL A 131 9.29 2.53 -3.28
CA VAL A 131 9.28 3.70 -4.18
C VAL A 131 7.85 4.14 -4.53
N GLY A 132 6.96 3.19 -4.78
CA GLY A 132 5.55 3.46 -5.06
C GLY A 132 4.82 4.08 -3.86
N GLU A 133 4.99 3.48 -2.69
CA GLU A 133 4.37 3.96 -1.44
C GLU A 133 4.89 5.35 -1.02
N GLU A 134 6.18 5.65 -1.23
CA GLU A 134 6.74 7.00 -0.99
C GLU A 134 6.10 8.06 -1.90
N ALA A 135 5.90 7.73 -3.18
CA ALA A 135 5.23 8.61 -4.13
C ALA A 135 3.75 8.82 -3.74
N HIS A 136 3.07 7.76 -3.32
CA HIS A 136 1.68 7.81 -2.86
C HIS A 136 1.53 8.68 -1.59
N LEU A 137 2.39 8.48 -0.59
CA LEU A 137 2.47 9.31 0.61
C LEU A 137 2.66 10.80 0.25
N SER A 138 3.63 11.10 -0.61
CA SER A 138 3.94 12.48 -0.98
C SER A 138 2.76 13.15 -1.67
N TRP A 139 2.04 12.43 -2.54
CA TRP A 139 0.85 12.95 -3.19
C TRP A 139 -0.27 13.23 -2.18
N LEU A 140 -0.59 12.30 -1.28
CA LEU A 140 -1.63 12.49 -0.26
C LEU A 140 -1.35 13.71 0.65
N LYS A 141 -0.08 13.90 1.06
CA LYS A 141 0.33 15.09 1.83
C LYS A 141 0.12 16.39 1.06
N ASN A 142 0.42 16.39 -0.24
CA ASN A 142 0.20 17.56 -1.09
C ASN A 142 -1.29 17.85 -1.25
N GLU A 143 -2.13 16.82 -1.45
CA GLU A 143 -3.58 16.98 -1.59
C GLU A 143 -4.22 17.55 -0.32
N LEU A 144 -3.85 17.02 0.86
CA LEU A 144 -4.33 17.55 2.14
C LEU A 144 -3.83 18.98 2.40
N SER A 145 -2.57 19.28 2.08
CA SER A 145 -2.04 20.64 2.20
C SER A 145 -2.75 21.63 1.27
N LEU A 146 -3.08 21.23 0.04
CA LEU A 146 -3.85 22.04 -0.89
C LEU A 146 -5.27 22.26 -0.38
N LEU A 147 -5.92 21.21 0.14
CA LEU A 147 -7.25 21.31 0.75
C LEU A 147 -7.26 22.32 1.92
N ASP A 148 -6.23 22.31 2.77
CA ASP A 148 -6.08 23.26 3.88
C ASP A 148 -5.90 24.70 3.39
N ARG A 149 -5.03 24.90 2.40
CA ARG A 149 -4.66 26.24 1.91
C ARG A 149 -5.75 26.91 1.08
N MET A 150 -6.51 26.13 0.33
CA MET A 150 -7.54 26.63 -0.59
C MET A 150 -8.92 26.72 0.06
N GLY A 151 -9.15 25.93 1.12
CA GLY A 151 -10.49 25.62 1.60
C GLY A 151 -11.23 24.67 0.65
N GLU A 152 -12.22 23.96 1.19
CA GLU A 152 -12.87 22.84 0.51
C GLU A 152 -13.51 23.24 -0.82
N SER A 153 -14.29 24.32 -0.87
CA SER A 153 -15.00 24.71 -2.10
C SER A 153 -14.05 25.01 -3.27
N LEU A 154 -12.96 25.74 -3.04
CA LEU A 154 -12.01 26.08 -4.10
C LEU A 154 -11.20 24.84 -4.51
N TYR A 155 -10.80 24.01 -3.55
CA TYR A 155 -10.13 22.73 -3.83
C TYR A 155 -11.00 21.83 -4.73
N LEU A 156 -12.27 21.62 -4.37
CA LEU A 156 -13.19 20.80 -5.17
C LEU A 156 -13.32 21.31 -6.61
N SER A 157 -13.38 22.63 -6.80
CA SER A 157 -13.54 23.24 -8.13
C SER A 157 -12.38 22.96 -9.10
N VAL A 158 -11.18 22.67 -8.59
CA VAL A 158 -9.99 22.34 -9.40
C VAL A 158 -9.74 20.83 -9.51
N ARG A 159 -10.58 20.01 -8.88
CA ARG A 159 -10.50 18.54 -8.89
C ARG A 159 -11.51 17.87 -9.82
N VAL A 160 -12.34 18.65 -10.49
CA VAL A 160 -13.18 18.20 -11.61
C VAL A 160 -12.44 18.38 -12.94
N SER A 161 -12.69 17.52 -13.93
CA SER A 161 -12.17 17.72 -15.28
C SER A 161 -12.88 18.91 -15.92
N ALA A 162 -12.15 19.69 -16.71
CA ALA A 162 -12.76 20.75 -17.50
C ALA A 162 -13.78 20.11 -18.46
N THR A 163 -15.02 20.58 -18.43
CA THR A 163 -16.00 20.21 -19.46
C THR A 163 -15.48 20.74 -20.78
N THR A 164 -15.06 19.86 -21.68
CA THR A 164 -14.84 20.24 -23.08
C THR A 164 -16.22 20.56 -23.66
N ALA A 165 -16.48 21.86 -23.84
CA ALA A 165 -17.64 22.36 -24.57
C ALA A 165 -17.52 22.02 -26.06
#